data_AF-A0A2G9M5W9-F1
#
_entry.id   AF-A0A2G9M5W9-F1
#
_cell.length_a   1.000
_cell.length_b   1.000
_cell.length_c   1.000
_cell.angle_alpha   90.00
_cell.angle_beta   90.00
_cell.angle_gamma   90.00
#
_symmetry.space_group_name_H-M   'P 1'
#
loop_
_entity.id
_entity.type
_entity.pdbx_description
1 polymer ?
#
loop_
_entity_poly.entity_id
_entity_poly.type
_entity_poly.pdbx_seq_one_letter_code
_entity_poly.pdbx_strand_id
1 'polypeptide(L)'
;MNGNLGLEQLAVRAHNEPAIGYNTVNEQRRQLLTDALAENPQTRELLQRGNVAVFDRNYGAHTTILYALAEMVDQAHSPIKRRAVPPTLPHHSDPAGYIETITFDPRSTSNPYHALRIYGRLKADDSALEKAARDAGEKGLIRPEDGLTVVRDLKGATLVGETAEDAYALEEHVTKLPFVARMIERKDYYENPKASGYKALHATAILQNGYQVELHFVDDKNDALNNTDRSDESRSHQALEKERIQKLHTLAGGSVVIVNNLGTFDPRGMNLNLLDITDNLPNTEGMICAYVMQPSLN
;
A
#
# COMPACT_ATOMS: atom_id res chain seq x y z
N MET A 1 -12.96 5.58 47.74
CA MET A 1 -12.28 6.84 47.39
C MET A 1 -11.12 6.48 46.47
N ASN A 2 -11.36 6.42 45.17
CA ASN A 2 -10.29 6.24 44.17
C ASN A 2 -10.31 7.49 43.31
N GLY A 3 -9.24 8.27 43.44
CA GLY A 3 -9.10 9.58 42.84
C GLY A 3 -9.05 9.52 41.33
N ASN A 4 -9.74 10.47 40.71
CA ASN A 4 -9.57 10.89 39.33
C ASN A 4 -8.08 11.02 38.99
N LEU A 5 -7.56 10.07 38.21
CA LEU A 5 -6.37 10.33 37.38
C LEU A 5 -6.84 11.23 36.25
N GLY A 6 -6.52 12.51 36.40
CA GLY A 6 -6.99 13.59 35.56
C GLY A 6 -6.56 13.46 34.10
N LEU A 7 -7.47 13.89 33.23
CA LEU A 7 -7.30 14.10 31.79
C LEU A 7 -6.07 14.94 31.43
N GLU A 8 -5.43 15.61 32.39
CA GLU A 8 -4.18 16.35 32.22
C GLU A 8 -2.96 15.45 31.96
N GLN A 9 -2.93 14.19 32.44
CA GLN A 9 -1.83 13.26 32.08
C GLN A 9 -1.94 12.74 30.63
N LEU A 10 -3.13 12.80 30.02
CA LEU A 10 -3.33 12.54 28.60
C LEU A 10 -2.98 13.76 27.73
N ALA A 11 -3.06 14.98 28.27
CA ALA A 11 -2.71 16.21 27.58
C ALA A 11 -1.19 16.50 27.53
N VAL A 12 -0.38 15.88 28.40
CA VAL A 12 1.10 16.02 28.41
C VAL A 12 1.80 15.07 27.41
N ARG A 13 1.07 14.22 26.70
CA ARG A 13 1.59 13.48 25.53
C ARG A 13 1.57 14.27 24.22
N ALA A 14 1.26 15.57 24.26
CA ALA A 14 1.09 16.41 23.06
C ALA A 14 2.38 17.05 22.49
N HIS A 15 3.59 16.53 22.80
CA HIS A 15 4.84 17.04 22.19
C HIS A 15 5.84 15.96 21.74
N ASN A 16 5.48 14.67 21.77
CA ASN A 16 6.29 13.59 21.19
C ASN A 16 5.47 12.87 20.11
N GLU A 17 5.13 13.58 19.05
CA GLU A 17 4.60 12.95 17.84
C GLU A 17 5.64 11.96 17.30
N PRO A 18 5.24 10.83 16.68
CA PRO A 18 6.18 9.95 16.01
C PRO A 18 6.95 10.74 14.94
N ALA A 19 8.24 10.98 15.20
CA ALA A 19 9.13 11.69 14.28
C ALA A 19 9.27 10.97 12.92
N ILE A 20 8.93 9.68 12.87
CA ILE A 20 9.01 8.85 11.68
C ILE A 20 7.79 7.93 11.64
N GLY A 21 7.07 7.93 10.52
CA GLY A 21 5.93 7.04 10.26
C GLY A 21 6.29 5.96 9.25
N TYR A 22 5.74 4.76 9.42
CA TYR A 22 6.01 3.62 8.54
C TYR A 22 4.71 3.04 7.96
N ASN A 23 4.75 2.40 6.80
CA ASN A 23 3.58 1.67 6.26
C ASN A 23 3.51 0.20 6.74
N THR A 24 4.25 -0.14 7.80
CA THR A 24 4.27 -1.45 8.45
C THR A 24 4.24 -1.24 9.97
N VAL A 25 3.57 -2.13 10.72
CA VAL A 25 3.65 -2.21 12.19
C VAL A 25 4.71 -3.19 12.69
N ASN A 26 5.46 -3.83 11.79
CA ASN A 26 6.54 -4.73 12.16
C ASN A 26 7.70 -3.95 12.80
N GLU A 27 7.82 -4.03 14.13
CA GLU A 27 8.83 -3.28 14.89
C GLU A 27 10.26 -3.60 14.46
N GLN A 28 10.57 -4.88 14.22
CA GLN A 28 11.89 -5.29 13.75
C GLN A 28 12.20 -4.67 12.39
N ARG A 29 11.24 -4.66 11.45
CA ARG A 29 11.43 -4.02 10.14
C ARG A 29 11.57 -2.51 10.27
N ARG A 30 10.78 -1.85 11.14
CA ARG A 30 10.91 -0.41 11.42
C ARG A 30 12.30 -0.08 11.95
N GLN A 31 12.82 -0.88 12.89
CA GLN A 31 14.15 -0.68 13.45
C GLN A 31 15.23 -0.82 12.37
N LEU A 32 15.19 -1.89 11.58
CA LEU A 32 16.12 -2.10 10.47
C LEU A 32 16.10 -0.95 9.46
N LEU A 33 14.91 -0.46 9.10
CA LEU A 33 14.77 0.69 8.20
C LEU A 33 15.33 1.97 8.84
N THR A 34 15.08 2.19 10.13
CA THR A 34 15.60 3.36 10.87
C THR A 34 17.12 3.33 10.87
N ASP A 35 17.72 2.19 11.21
CA ASP A 35 19.17 2.02 11.30
C ASP A 35 19.82 2.23 9.94
N ALA A 36 19.31 1.58 8.89
CA ALA A 36 19.82 1.75 7.54
C ALA A 36 19.73 3.20 7.03
N LEU A 37 18.64 3.92 7.35
CA LEU A 37 18.49 5.33 7.02
C LEU A 37 19.39 6.23 7.88
N ALA A 38 19.68 5.87 9.13
CA ALA A 38 20.55 6.65 10.01
C ALA A 38 22.02 6.55 9.62
N GLU A 39 22.45 5.51 8.90
CA GLU A 39 23.83 5.37 8.42
C GLU A 39 24.18 6.36 7.32
N ASN A 40 23.22 6.74 6.47
CA ASN A 40 23.42 7.72 5.42
C ASN A 40 23.25 9.16 5.95
N PRO A 41 24.23 10.08 5.74
CA PRO A 41 24.17 11.44 6.28
C PRO A 41 22.94 12.25 5.87
N GLN A 42 22.44 12.10 4.64
CA GLN A 42 21.30 12.87 4.13
C GLN A 42 20.00 12.42 4.81
N THR A 43 19.75 11.12 4.87
CA THR A 43 18.56 10.58 5.56
C THR A 43 18.67 10.76 7.06
N ARG A 44 19.86 10.64 7.67
CA ARG A 44 20.09 10.98 9.09
C ARG A 44 19.61 12.38 9.43
N GLU A 45 19.93 13.37 8.59
CA GLU A 45 19.47 14.74 8.80
C GLU A 45 17.95 14.85 8.76
N LEU A 46 17.28 14.13 7.84
CA LEU A 46 15.81 14.09 7.80
C LEU A 46 15.21 13.45 9.05
N LEU A 47 15.77 12.32 9.50
CA LEU A 47 15.31 11.65 10.71
C LEU A 47 15.45 12.56 11.94
N GLN A 48 16.52 13.39 12.00
CA GLN A 48 16.72 14.38 13.06
C GLN A 48 15.73 15.55 13.00
N ARG A 49 15.31 15.96 11.80
CA ARG A 49 14.29 17.01 11.60
C ARG A 49 12.88 16.53 11.97
N GLY A 50 12.63 15.22 11.89
CA GLY A 50 11.33 14.62 12.20
C GLY A 50 10.28 14.80 11.09
N ASN A 51 9.07 14.29 11.32
CA ASN A 51 7.97 14.21 10.36
C ASN A 51 8.34 13.50 9.04
N VAL A 52 8.94 12.31 9.15
CA VAL A 52 9.38 11.51 8.00
C VAL A 52 8.45 10.33 7.77
N ALA A 53 7.81 10.20 6.61
CA ALA A 53 7.10 8.98 6.23
C ALA A 53 7.99 8.05 5.41
N VAL A 54 8.15 6.80 5.85
CA VAL A 54 8.90 5.76 5.18
C VAL A 54 7.95 4.79 4.49
N PHE A 55 8.03 4.72 3.16
CA PHE A 55 7.24 3.81 2.32
C PHE A 55 8.06 2.58 1.97
N ASP A 56 7.96 1.54 2.78
CA ASP A 56 8.57 0.23 2.52
C ASP A 56 7.76 -0.53 1.46
N ARG A 57 8.25 -0.53 0.22
CA ARG A 57 7.59 -1.22 -0.89
C ARG A 57 7.73 -2.73 -0.78
N ASN A 58 8.83 -3.25 -0.25
CA ASN A 58 9.15 -4.68 -0.06
C ASN A 58 8.32 -5.62 -0.96
N TYR A 59 8.76 -5.78 -2.21
CA TYR A 59 8.11 -6.64 -3.20
C TYR A 59 8.07 -8.09 -2.76
N GLY A 60 9.12 -8.61 -2.12
CA GLY A 60 9.14 -9.98 -1.63
C GLY A 60 8.03 -10.25 -0.60
N ALA A 61 7.79 -9.28 0.30
CA ALA A 61 6.67 -9.37 1.23
C ALA A 61 5.32 -9.32 0.51
N HIS A 62 5.16 -8.46 -0.52
CA HIS A 62 3.92 -8.40 -1.29
C HIS A 62 3.64 -9.67 -2.09
N THR A 63 4.64 -10.20 -2.78
CA THR A 63 4.56 -11.49 -3.47
C THR A 63 4.22 -12.63 -2.50
N THR A 64 4.83 -12.66 -1.32
CA THR A 64 4.50 -13.65 -0.28
C THR A 64 3.03 -13.56 0.15
N ILE A 65 2.49 -12.34 0.24
CA ILE A 65 1.05 -12.12 0.55
C ILE A 65 0.16 -12.69 -0.55
N LEU A 66 0.50 -12.49 -1.82
CA LEU A 66 -0.30 -13.01 -2.94
C LEU A 66 -0.30 -14.53 -2.98
N TYR A 67 0.86 -15.17 -2.76
CA TYR A 67 0.94 -16.63 -2.70
C TYR A 67 0.18 -17.19 -1.50
N ALA A 68 0.31 -16.57 -0.33
CA ALA A 68 -0.47 -16.97 0.85
C ALA A 68 -1.98 -16.84 0.61
N LEU A 69 -2.43 -15.76 -0.06
CA LEU A 69 -3.84 -15.62 -0.45
C LEU A 69 -4.27 -16.72 -1.43
N ALA A 70 -3.46 -17.02 -2.44
CA ALA A 70 -3.76 -18.03 -3.43
C ALA A 70 -3.84 -19.45 -2.86
N GLU A 71 -2.91 -19.83 -1.98
CA GLU A 71 -2.91 -21.13 -1.29
C GLU A 71 -4.16 -21.33 -0.43
N MET A 72 -4.68 -20.25 0.15
CA MET A 72 -5.86 -20.31 1.01
C MET A 72 -7.16 -20.37 0.20
N VAL A 73 -7.20 -19.72 -0.96
CA VAL A 73 -8.33 -19.77 -1.89
C VAL A 73 -8.41 -21.11 -2.61
N ASP A 74 -7.27 -21.69 -3.01
CA ASP A 74 -7.19 -23.00 -3.66
C ASP A 74 -6.55 -24.04 -2.72
N GLN A 75 -7.39 -24.64 -1.87
CA GLN A 75 -7.00 -25.53 -0.78
C GLN A 75 -6.18 -26.76 -1.22
N ALA A 76 -6.14 -27.10 -2.52
CA ALA A 76 -5.48 -28.30 -3.03
C ALA A 76 -4.10 -28.07 -3.66
N HIS A 77 -3.53 -26.86 -3.59
CA HIS A 77 -2.20 -26.59 -4.18
C HIS A 77 -2.13 -27.06 -5.64
N SER A 78 -3.16 -26.76 -6.45
CA SER A 78 -3.08 -27.03 -7.89
C SER A 78 -1.88 -26.27 -8.42
N PRO A 79 -0.98 -26.88 -9.24
CA PRO A 79 0.25 -26.24 -9.66
C PRO A 79 -0.11 -24.90 -10.30
N ILE A 80 0.26 -23.82 -9.60
CA ILE A 80 -0.03 -22.44 -9.97
C ILE A 80 0.44 -22.28 -11.42
N LYS A 81 -0.52 -22.34 -12.35
CA LYS A 81 -0.21 -22.06 -13.76
C LYS A 81 -0.01 -20.57 -13.81
N ARG A 82 1.27 -20.15 -13.75
CA ARG A 82 1.71 -18.80 -14.13
C ARG A 82 1.34 -18.59 -15.58
N ARG A 83 0.10 -18.20 -15.82
CA ARG A 83 -0.36 -17.81 -17.14
C ARG A 83 -0.20 -16.31 -17.17
N ALA A 84 0.67 -15.83 -18.05
CA ALA A 84 0.57 -14.47 -18.57
C ALA A 84 -0.75 -14.40 -19.36
N VAL A 85 -1.88 -14.39 -18.67
CA VAL A 85 -3.11 -13.86 -19.24
C VAL A 85 -2.79 -12.38 -19.43
N PRO A 86 -2.95 -11.78 -20.62
CA PRO A 86 -2.92 -10.34 -20.71
C PRO A 86 -4.04 -9.86 -19.78
N PRO A 87 -3.73 -9.30 -18.61
CA PRO A 87 -4.80 -8.76 -17.79
C PRO A 87 -5.46 -7.68 -18.66
N THR A 88 -6.76 -7.45 -18.50
CA THR A 88 -7.17 -6.05 -18.49
C THR A 88 -6.26 -5.39 -17.46
N LEU A 89 -5.18 -4.75 -17.91
CA LEU A 89 -4.20 -4.14 -17.03
C LEU A 89 -5.00 -3.28 -16.06
N PRO A 90 -4.87 -3.49 -14.74
CA PRO A 90 -5.51 -2.62 -13.77
C PRO A 90 -5.26 -1.19 -14.22
N HIS A 91 -6.31 -0.39 -14.40
CA HIS A 91 -6.20 0.93 -15.05
C HIS A 91 -5.26 1.91 -14.32
N HIS A 92 -4.87 1.57 -13.08
CA HIS A 92 -3.86 2.32 -12.34
C HIS A 92 -2.44 1.75 -12.44
N SER A 93 -2.21 0.62 -13.11
CA SER A 93 -0.89 0.02 -13.23
C SER A 93 0.01 0.90 -14.08
N ASP A 94 1.05 1.43 -13.45
CA ASP A 94 2.21 1.93 -14.17
C ASP A 94 2.71 0.79 -15.09
N PRO A 95 3.01 1.02 -16.38
CA PRO A 95 3.67 0.04 -17.22
C PRO A 95 4.97 -0.51 -16.62
N ALA A 96 5.61 0.19 -15.68
CA ALA A 96 6.74 -0.30 -14.87
C ALA A 96 6.34 -1.01 -13.56
N GLY A 97 5.07 -1.01 -13.19
CA GLY A 97 4.55 -1.64 -11.98
C GLY A 97 4.47 -3.17 -12.11
N TYR A 98 5.10 -3.87 -11.17
CA TYR A 98 4.99 -5.33 -11.08
C TYR A 98 3.54 -5.73 -10.77
N ILE A 99 2.91 -6.46 -11.69
CA ILE A 99 1.62 -7.12 -11.48
C ILE A 99 1.86 -8.61 -11.52
N GLU A 100 1.60 -9.27 -10.40
CA GLU A 100 1.61 -10.71 -10.31
C GLU A 100 0.16 -11.19 -10.31
N THR A 101 -0.19 -12.02 -11.31
CA THR A 101 -1.53 -12.58 -11.49
C THR A 101 -1.48 -14.09 -11.33
N ILE A 102 -2.35 -14.60 -10.48
CA ILE A 102 -2.58 -16.02 -10.23
C ILE A 102 -4.01 -16.33 -10.69
N THR A 103 -4.18 -17.32 -11.55
CA THR A 103 -5.50 -17.71 -12.09
C THR A 103 -5.87 -19.11 -11.63
N PHE A 104 -7.14 -19.35 -11.36
CA PHE A 104 -7.65 -20.62 -10.85
C PHE A 104 -8.54 -21.31 -11.90
N ASP A 105 -8.72 -22.64 -11.80
CA ASP A 105 -9.78 -23.32 -12.56
C ASP A 105 -11.09 -23.17 -11.78
N PRO A 106 -12.11 -22.46 -12.31
CA PRO A 106 -13.38 -22.26 -11.62
C PRO A 106 -14.16 -23.56 -11.40
N ARG A 107 -13.79 -24.63 -12.10
CA ARG A 107 -14.43 -25.95 -11.96
C ARG A 107 -13.70 -26.85 -10.95
N SER A 108 -12.62 -26.36 -10.33
CA SER A 108 -11.89 -27.14 -9.34
C SER A 108 -12.69 -27.21 -8.04
N THR A 109 -12.91 -28.42 -7.54
CA THR A 109 -13.55 -28.63 -6.23
C THR A 109 -12.72 -28.13 -5.06
N SER A 110 -11.43 -27.82 -5.30
CA SER A 110 -10.52 -27.23 -4.32
C SER A 110 -10.61 -25.71 -4.19
N ASN A 111 -11.39 -25.07 -5.06
CA ASN A 111 -11.67 -23.64 -5.07
C ASN A 111 -13.14 -23.42 -4.68
N PRO A 112 -13.51 -23.58 -3.39
CA PRO A 112 -14.90 -23.53 -2.96
C PRO A 112 -15.51 -22.12 -3.02
N TYR A 113 -14.70 -21.11 -3.32
CA TYR A 113 -15.09 -19.70 -3.37
C TYR A 113 -15.19 -19.15 -4.79
N HIS A 114 -15.12 -20.02 -5.81
CA HIS A 114 -15.25 -19.65 -7.21
C HIS A 114 -14.34 -18.48 -7.63
N ALA A 115 -13.14 -18.39 -7.02
CA ALA A 115 -12.16 -17.39 -7.41
C ALA A 115 -11.71 -17.66 -8.84
N LEU A 116 -11.68 -16.63 -9.67
CA LEU A 116 -11.19 -16.71 -11.04
C LEU A 116 -9.71 -16.34 -11.11
N ARG A 117 -9.35 -15.27 -10.40
CA ARG A 117 -7.98 -14.76 -10.35
C ARG A 117 -7.73 -13.95 -9.09
N ILE A 118 -6.46 -13.94 -8.68
CA ILE A 118 -5.92 -12.97 -7.74
C ILE A 118 -4.84 -12.21 -8.49
N TYR A 119 -4.82 -10.89 -8.37
CA TYR A 119 -3.70 -10.12 -8.85
C TYR A 119 -3.26 -9.10 -7.81
N GLY A 120 -1.95 -8.93 -7.69
CA GLY A 120 -1.38 -7.96 -6.79
C GLY A 120 -0.84 -6.76 -7.53
N ARG A 121 -0.78 -5.64 -6.80
CA ARG A 121 -0.04 -4.47 -7.24
C ARG A 121 0.69 -3.84 -6.05
N LEU A 122 1.92 -3.38 -6.30
CA LEU A 122 2.48 -2.28 -5.53
C LEU A 122 2.13 -0.93 -6.17
N LYS A 123 1.69 0.01 -5.34
CA LYS A 123 1.45 1.38 -5.80
C LYS A 123 2.75 1.97 -6.36
N ALA A 124 2.64 2.66 -7.49
CA ALA A 124 3.77 3.33 -8.11
C ALA A 124 4.23 4.51 -7.25
N ASP A 125 5.49 4.91 -7.37
CA ASP A 125 6.11 5.90 -6.48
C ASP A 125 5.42 7.26 -6.63
N ASP A 126 5.17 7.68 -7.86
CA ASP A 126 4.45 8.91 -8.21
C ASP A 126 3.02 8.94 -7.60
N SER A 127 2.28 7.83 -7.73
CA SER A 127 0.94 7.65 -7.21
C SER A 127 0.91 7.60 -5.68
N ALA A 128 1.96 7.02 -5.07
CA ALA A 128 2.11 6.99 -3.61
C ALA A 128 2.40 8.39 -3.07
N LEU A 129 3.28 9.14 -3.73
CA LEU A 129 3.62 10.53 -3.38
C LEU A 129 2.43 11.47 -3.55
N GLU A 130 1.70 11.37 -4.66
CA GLU A 130 0.49 12.18 -4.87
C GLU A 130 -0.55 11.91 -3.77
N LYS A 131 -0.78 10.63 -3.46
CA LYS A 131 -1.71 10.27 -2.38
C LYS A 131 -1.22 10.78 -1.03
N ALA A 132 0.08 10.65 -0.74
CA ALA A 132 0.68 11.16 0.49
C ALA A 132 0.49 12.67 0.62
N ALA A 133 0.76 13.43 -0.44
CA ALA A 133 0.60 14.88 -0.43
C ALA A 133 -0.88 15.29 -0.27
N ARG A 134 -1.79 14.60 -0.95
CA ARG A 134 -3.23 14.83 -0.83
C ARG A 134 -3.71 14.56 0.60
N ASP A 135 -3.34 13.43 1.17
CA ASP A 135 -3.76 13.05 2.53
C ASP A 135 -3.03 13.90 3.59
N ALA A 136 -1.79 14.32 3.36
CA ALA A 136 -1.01 15.12 4.31
C ALA A 136 -1.63 16.49 4.60
N GLY A 137 -2.21 17.15 3.58
CA GLY A 137 -2.90 18.43 3.77
C GLY A 137 -4.14 18.36 4.65
N GLU A 138 -4.78 17.19 4.74
CA GLU A 138 -6.04 16.99 5.50
C GLU A 138 -5.83 16.27 6.83
N LYS A 139 -4.90 15.30 6.86
CA LYS A 139 -4.75 14.30 7.93
C LYS A 139 -3.36 14.29 8.56
N GLY A 140 -2.42 15.08 8.04
CA GLY A 140 -1.00 14.93 8.31
C GLY A 140 -0.36 13.78 7.53
N LEU A 141 0.97 13.74 7.46
CA LEU A 141 1.70 12.72 6.71
C LEU A 141 1.81 11.39 7.48
N ILE A 142 1.78 11.49 8.81
CA ILE A 142 1.89 10.39 9.77
C ILE A 142 0.63 10.44 10.62
N ARG A 143 0.04 9.27 10.85
CA ARG A 143 -1.08 9.08 11.77
C ARG A 143 -0.56 9.14 13.21
N PRO A 144 -0.99 10.13 14.00
CA PRO A 144 -0.51 10.27 15.38
C PRO A 144 -0.92 9.10 16.28
N GLU A 145 -2.02 8.42 15.97
CA GLU A 145 -2.57 7.33 16.79
C GLU A 145 -1.75 6.03 16.76
N ASP A 146 -1.08 5.74 15.64
CA ASP A 146 -0.38 4.45 15.43
C ASP A 146 1.03 4.60 14.81
N GLY A 147 1.45 5.84 14.53
CA GLY A 147 2.72 6.13 13.89
C GLY A 147 2.85 5.51 12.51
N LEU A 148 1.75 5.20 11.84
CA LEU A 148 1.76 4.70 10.49
C LEU A 148 1.66 5.84 9.48
N THR A 149 2.14 5.61 8.26
CA THR A 149 1.87 6.55 7.18
C THR A 149 0.39 6.58 6.82
N VAL A 150 -0.05 7.71 6.27
CA VAL A 150 -1.44 7.87 5.77
C VAL A 150 -1.72 7.09 4.48
N VAL A 151 -0.67 6.71 3.74
CA VAL A 151 -0.81 5.93 2.50
C VAL A 151 -1.02 4.45 2.84
N ARG A 152 -2.28 4.04 2.84
CA ARG A 152 -2.71 2.70 3.29
C ARG A 152 -2.64 1.60 2.23
N ASP A 153 -2.69 1.97 0.96
CA ASP A 153 -2.83 1.11 -0.23
C ASP A 153 -1.50 0.96 -0.98
N LEU A 154 -0.36 1.03 -0.28
CA LEU A 154 0.94 0.84 -0.94
C LEU A 154 1.07 -0.61 -1.46
N LYS A 155 0.56 -1.58 -0.70
CA LYS A 155 0.43 -2.99 -1.08
C LYS A 155 -1.04 -3.27 -1.31
N GLY A 156 -1.40 -3.64 -2.54
CA GLY A 156 -2.76 -3.98 -2.95
C GLY A 156 -2.86 -5.41 -3.48
N ALA A 157 -3.96 -6.09 -3.17
CA ALA A 157 -4.34 -7.34 -3.82
C ALA A 157 -5.82 -7.32 -4.19
N THR A 158 -6.15 -7.78 -5.39
CA THR A 158 -7.52 -7.93 -5.85
C THR A 158 -7.82 -9.41 -6.03
N LEU A 159 -8.91 -9.87 -5.43
CA LEU A 159 -9.45 -11.20 -5.57
C LEU A 159 -10.74 -11.10 -6.38
N VAL A 160 -10.76 -11.78 -7.53
CA VAL A 160 -11.88 -11.74 -8.46
C VAL A 160 -12.67 -13.04 -8.36
N GLY A 161 -13.93 -12.95 -7.93
CA GLY A 161 -14.90 -14.05 -7.97
C GLY A 161 -15.73 -14.05 -9.26
N GLU A 162 -16.52 -15.10 -9.47
CA GLU A 162 -17.43 -15.18 -10.62
C GLU A 162 -18.64 -14.25 -10.44
N THR A 163 -19.20 -14.20 -9.24
CA THR A 163 -20.37 -13.39 -8.88
C THR A 163 -20.09 -12.43 -7.72
N ALA A 164 -21.02 -11.52 -7.44
CA ALA A 164 -20.90 -10.61 -6.31
C ALA A 164 -20.94 -11.39 -4.99
N GLU A 165 -21.77 -12.43 -4.93
CA GLU A 165 -21.86 -13.37 -3.81
C GLU A 165 -20.52 -14.07 -3.55
N ASP A 166 -19.79 -14.46 -4.60
CA ASP A 166 -18.44 -15.03 -4.47
C ASP A 166 -17.44 -13.99 -3.93
N ALA A 167 -17.57 -12.71 -4.31
CA ALA A 167 -16.74 -11.64 -3.76
C ALA A 167 -16.96 -11.48 -2.24
N TYR A 168 -18.21 -11.57 -1.76
CA TYR A 168 -18.50 -11.60 -0.32
C TYR A 168 -17.96 -12.86 0.36
N ALA A 169 -18.10 -14.02 -0.27
CA ALA A 169 -17.58 -15.28 0.28
C ALA A 169 -16.05 -15.25 0.41
N LEU A 170 -15.35 -14.71 -0.59
CA LEU A 170 -13.91 -14.48 -0.55
C LEU A 170 -13.52 -13.50 0.57
N GLU A 171 -14.24 -12.39 0.72
CA GLU A 171 -13.99 -11.43 1.80
C GLU A 171 -14.17 -12.08 3.18
N GLU A 172 -15.29 -12.77 3.39
CA GLU A 172 -15.58 -13.45 4.64
C GLU A 172 -14.52 -14.50 4.97
N HIS A 173 -14.07 -15.26 3.96
CA HIS A 173 -13.03 -16.26 4.17
C HIS A 173 -11.67 -15.63 4.48
N VAL A 174 -11.22 -14.69 3.63
CA VAL A 174 -9.88 -14.09 3.72
C VAL A 174 -9.71 -13.30 5.02
N THR A 175 -10.73 -12.55 5.44
CA THR A 175 -10.68 -11.75 6.67
C THR A 175 -10.57 -12.58 7.96
N LYS A 176 -10.89 -13.88 7.90
CA LYS A 176 -10.78 -14.83 9.01
C LYS A 176 -9.50 -15.66 8.98
N LEU A 177 -8.63 -15.48 7.98
CA LEU A 177 -7.41 -16.27 7.86
C LEU A 177 -6.41 -15.97 9.00
N PRO A 178 -5.69 -16.97 9.53
CA PRO A 178 -4.78 -16.77 10.67
C PRO A 178 -3.68 -15.74 10.43
N PHE A 179 -3.25 -15.55 9.18
CA PHE A 179 -2.22 -14.57 8.84
C PHE A 179 -2.74 -13.12 8.80
N VAL A 180 -4.07 -12.90 8.83
CA VAL A 180 -4.68 -11.59 9.01
C VAL A 180 -4.75 -11.32 10.51
N ALA A 181 -3.94 -10.37 11.00
CA ALA A 181 -3.91 -10.04 12.42
C ALA A 181 -5.13 -9.22 12.84
N ARG A 182 -5.52 -8.24 12.02
CA ARG A 182 -6.76 -7.45 12.23
C ARG A 182 -7.21 -6.74 10.97
N MET A 183 -8.53 -6.52 10.89
CA MET A 183 -9.14 -5.61 9.93
C MET A 183 -9.11 -4.17 10.47
N ILE A 184 -8.71 -3.23 9.63
CA ILE A 184 -8.67 -1.79 9.95
C ILE A 184 -9.90 -1.08 9.41
N GLU A 185 -10.29 -1.43 8.18
CA GLU A 185 -11.34 -0.72 7.46
C GLU A 185 -12.04 -1.68 6.50
N ARG A 186 -13.35 -1.51 6.35
CA ARG A 186 -14.17 -2.20 5.36
C ARG A 186 -15.06 -1.16 4.68
N LYS A 187 -15.12 -1.17 3.34
CA LYS A 187 -16.01 -0.32 2.55
C LYS A 187 -16.73 -1.19 1.53
N ASP A 188 -18.05 -1.07 1.50
CA ASP A 188 -18.92 -1.86 0.65
C ASP A 188 -19.45 -1.03 -0.52
N TYR A 189 -18.78 -1.09 -1.67
CA TYR A 189 -19.24 -0.39 -2.87
C TYR A 189 -20.23 -1.21 -3.70
N TYR A 190 -20.61 -2.41 -3.27
CA TYR A 190 -21.75 -3.13 -3.84
C TYR A 190 -23.05 -2.56 -3.30
N GLU A 191 -23.14 -2.40 -1.97
CA GLU A 191 -24.28 -1.78 -1.31
C GLU A 191 -24.32 -0.27 -1.53
N ASN A 192 -23.16 0.38 -1.51
CA ASN A 192 -23.04 1.84 -1.64
C ASN A 192 -22.11 2.21 -2.81
N PRO A 193 -22.53 2.02 -4.07
CA PRO A 193 -21.69 2.31 -5.23
C PRO A 193 -21.22 3.76 -5.26
N LYS A 194 -20.01 4.01 -5.79
CA LYS A 194 -19.59 5.38 -6.06
C LYS A 194 -20.48 5.99 -7.15
N ALA A 195 -20.53 7.32 -7.20
CA ALA A 195 -21.26 8.04 -8.25
C ALA A 195 -20.81 7.66 -9.69
N SER A 196 -19.57 7.19 -9.85
CA SER A 196 -19.05 6.67 -11.12
C SER A 196 -19.62 5.30 -11.53
N GLY A 197 -20.37 4.63 -10.66
CA GLY A 197 -20.81 3.25 -10.85
C GLY A 197 -19.80 2.19 -10.40
N TYR A 198 -18.67 2.60 -9.81
CA TYR A 198 -17.65 1.69 -9.27
C TYR A 198 -18.22 0.76 -8.20
N LYS A 199 -17.93 -0.54 -8.32
CA LYS A 199 -18.35 -1.60 -7.38
C LYS A 199 -17.20 -2.55 -7.06
N ALA A 200 -16.97 -2.76 -5.75
CA ALA A 200 -16.06 -3.74 -5.16
C ALA A 200 -16.24 -3.70 -3.63
N LEU A 201 -15.82 -4.73 -2.92
CA LEU A 201 -15.56 -4.66 -1.48
C LEU A 201 -14.11 -4.26 -1.26
N HIS A 202 -13.88 -3.24 -0.44
CA HIS A 202 -12.53 -2.83 -0.03
C HIS A 202 -12.33 -3.18 1.42
N ALA A 203 -11.22 -3.83 1.72
CA ALA A 203 -10.85 -4.18 3.08
C ALA A 203 -9.38 -3.82 3.31
N THR A 204 -9.08 -3.02 4.32
CA THR A 204 -7.69 -2.77 4.74
C THR A 204 -7.37 -3.64 5.95
N ALA A 205 -6.28 -4.38 5.88
CA ALA A 205 -5.87 -5.31 6.92
C ALA A 205 -4.42 -5.07 7.37
N ILE A 206 -4.14 -5.42 8.63
CA ILE A 206 -2.78 -5.68 9.11
C ILE A 206 -2.57 -7.18 9.16
N LEU A 207 -1.47 -7.64 8.59
CA LEU A 207 -1.07 -9.04 8.61
C LEU A 207 -0.21 -9.37 9.84
N GLN A 208 -0.08 -10.64 10.19
CA GLN A 208 0.74 -11.11 11.32
C GLN A 208 2.22 -10.70 11.19
N ASN A 209 2.72 -10.57 9.96
CA ASN A 209 4.06 -10.06 9.70
C ASN A 209 4.18 -8.53 9.82
N GLY A 210 3.10 -7.85 10.23
CA GLY A 210 3.00 -6.41 10.47
C GLY A 210 2.76 -5.55 9.24
N TYR A 211 2.73 -6.10 8.03
CA TYR A 211 2.43 -5.30 6.83
C TYR A 211 0.95 -4.93 6.76
N GLN A 212 0.70 -3.72 6.27
CA GLN A 212 -0.64 -3.29 5.89
C GLN A 212 -0.89 -3.61 4.42
N VAL A 213 -2.07 -4.13 4.10
CA VAL A 213 -2.50 -4.45 2.74
C VAL A 213 -3.93 -3.98 2.51
N GLU A 214 -4.19 -3.42 1.33
CA GLU A 214 -5.54 -3.17 0.84
C GLU A 214 -5.98 -4.35 -0.03
N LEU A 215 -7.10 -4.97 0.32
CA LEU A 215 -7.70 -6.09 -0.37
C LEU A 215 -8.96 -5.59 -1.07
N HIS A 216 -9.07 -5.88 -2.37
CA HIS A 216 -10.29 -5.67 -3.14
C HIS A 216 -10.92 -7.02 -3.45
N PHE A 217 -12.22 -7.16 -3.21
CA PHE A 217 -12.99 -8.33 -3.63
C PHE A 217 -14.04 -7.87 -4.62
N VAL A 218 -14.06 -8.48 -5.81
CA VAL A 218 -14.88 -8.01 -6.91
C VAL A 218 -15.31 -9.19 -7.79
N ASP A 219 -16.46 -9.09 -8.43
CA ASP A 219 -16.89 -10.05 -9.45
C ASP A 219 -16.27 -9.73 -10.82
N ASP A 220 -16.20 -10.73 -11.69
CA ASP A 220 -15.54 -10.62 -12.99
C ASP A 220 -16.08 -9.46 -13.86
N LYS A 221 -17.40 -9.26 -13.82
CA LYS A 221 -18.06 -8.21 -14.59
C LYS A 221 -17.65 -6.84 -14.09
N ASN A 222 -17.72 -6.60 -12.78
CA ASN A 222 -17.34 -5.31 -12.20
C ASN A 222 -15.84 -5.09 -12.24
N ASP A 223 -15.00 -6.14 -12.18
CA ASP A 223 -13.56 -6.02 -12.41
C ASP A 223 -13.26 -5.50 -13.83
N ALA A 224 -13.91 -6.08 -14.84
CA ALA A 224 -13.79 -5.62 -16.22
C ALA A 224 -14.28 -4.17 -16.38
N LEU A 225 -15.44 -3.81 -15.79
CA LEU A 225 -15.96 -2.43 -15.85
C LEU A 225 -15.05 -1.44 -15.15
N ASN A 226 -14.60 -1.75 -13.93
CA ASN A 226 -13.70 -0.90 -13.15
C ASN A 226 -12.37 -0.65 -13.87
N ASN A 227 -11.91 -1.58 -14.70
CA ASN A 227 -10.63 -1.47 -15.43
C ASN A 227 -10.77 -0.98 -16.88
N THR A 228 -11.96 -1.02 -17.47
CA THR A 228 -12.24 -0.47 -18.80
C THR A 228 -12.63 1.00 -18.75
N ASP A 229 -13.27 1.42 -17.66
CA ASP A 229 -13.72 2.78 -17.47
C ASP A 229 -12.54 3.66 -17.05
N ARG A 230 -11.87 4.26 -18.04
CA ARG A 230 -10.79 5.25 -17.90
C ARG A 230 -11.25 6.56 -17.23
N SER A 231 -12.41 6.58 -16.57
CA SER A 231 -12.96 7.80 -15.96
C SER A 231 -12.05 8.40 -14.88
N ASP A 232 -11.15 7.58 -14.30
CA ASP A 232 -10.08 8.03 -13.40
C ASP A 232 -8.75 8.41 -14.10
N GLU A 233 -8.57 8.27 -15.43
CA GLU A 233 -7.42 8.88 -16.15
C GLU A 233 -7.40 10.41 -15.98
N SER A 234 -8.59 11.02 -15.81
CA SER A 234 -8.75 12.43 -15.43
C SER A 234 -8.23 12.74 -14.02
N ARG A 235 -8.12 11.73 -13.14
CA ARG A 235 -7.58 11.85 -11.78
C ARG A 235 -6.13 11.40 -11.66
N SER A 236 -5.71 10.35 -12.35
CA SER A 236 -4.44 9.65 -12.07
C SER A 236 -3.21 10.21 -12.80
N HIS A 237 -3.36 11.09 -13.80
CA HIS A 237 -2.19 11.64 -14.50
C HIS A 237 -2.23 13.16 -14.73
N GLN A 238 -3.38 13.84 -14.54
CA GLN A 238 -3.44 15.30 -14.63
C GLN A 238 -2.82 16.03 -13.43
N ALA A 239 -2.60 15.36 -12.30
CA ALA A 239 -1.87 15.96 -11.18
C ALA A 239 -0.38 16.16 -11.48
N LEU A 240 0.19 15.30 -12.35
CA LEU A 240 1.57 15.36 -12.85
C LEU A 240 1.72 16.21 -14.12
N GLU A 241 0.62 16.58 -14.80
CA GLU A 241 0.66 17.59 -15.87
C GLU A 241 0.96 18.98 -15.29
N LYS A 242 2.27 19.24 -15.12
CA LYS A 242 3.02 20.51 -15.15
C LYS A 242 2.67 21.66 -14.19
N GLU A 243 1.44 21.83 -13.70
CA GLU A 243 1.07 23.01 -12.90
C GLU A 243 0.69 22.73 -11.45
N ARG A 244 0.36 21.48 -11.09
CA ARG A 244 -0.08 21.14 -9.72
C ARG A 244 1.05 20.75 -8.77
N ILE A 245 2.16 20.19 -9.26
CA ILE A 245 3.37 19.97 -8.43
C ILE A 245 4.00 21.30 -8.00
N GLN A 246 3.87 22.36 -8.80
CA GLN A 246 4.28 23.71 -8.37
C GLN A 246 3.39 24.29 -7.26
N LYS A 247 2.21 23.72 -7.03
CA LYS A 247 1.32 24.04 -5.90
C LYS A 247 1.38 23.00 -4.77
N LEU A 248 2.31 22.02 -4.80
CA LEU A 248 2.55 21.06 -3.71
C LEU A 248 3.28 21.70 -2.51
N HIS A 249 2.78 22.84 -2.07
CA HIS A 249 2.67 23.12 -0.64
C HIS A 249 1.68 22.07 -0.11
N THR A 250 2.01 21.09 0.72
CA THR A 250 3.22 20.70 1.41
C THR A 250 2.95 19.23 1.79
N LEU A 251 3.96 18.37 1.94
CA LEU A 251 3.83 17.14 2.74
C LEU A 251 3.58 17.48 4.24
N ALA A 252 2.83 18.56 4.53
CA ALA A 252 2.70 19.25 5.80
C ALA A 252 4.08 19.54 6.44
N GLY A 253 5.06 19.95 5.63
CA GLY A 253 6.45 20.16 6.08
C GLY A 253 7.23 18.86 6.35
N GLY A 254 6.62 17.70 6.13
CA GLY A 254 7.24 16.40 6.29
C GLY A 254 8.07 15.97 5.09
N SER A 255 8.85 14.90 5.28
CA SER A 255 9.65 14.26 4.23
C SER A 255 9.10 12.86 3.95
N VAL A 256 9.14 12.40 2.71
CA VAL A 256 8.83 11.01 2.36
C VAL A 256 10.11 10.34 1.91
N VAL A 257 10.40 9.16 2.45
CA VAL A 257 11.47 8.24 2.05
C VAL A 257 10.81 7.00 1.48
N ILE A 258 11.01 6.71 0.20
CA ILE A 258 10.58 5.44 -0.40
C ILE A 258 11.70 4.42 -0.23
N VAL A 259 11.37 3.18 0.11
CA VAL A 259 12.35 2.08 0.22
C VAL A 259 11.88 1.00 -0.75
N ASN A 260 12.67 0.81 -1.80
CA ASN A 260 12.39 -0.13 -2.89
C ASN A 260 13.43 -1.26 -2.87
N ASN A 261 13.09 -2.45 -3.34
CA ASN A 261 13.96 -3.62 -3.40
C ASN A 261 13.82 -4.33 -4.76
N LEU A 262 13.59 -3.60 -5.85
CA LEU A 262 13.57 -4.18 -7.21
C LEU A 262 14.56 -3.52 -8.18
N GLY A 263 15.29 -2.48 -7.77
CA GLY A 263 16.31 -1.85 -8.63
C GLY A 263 15.79 -1.18 -9.92
N THR A 264 14.49 -1.26 -10.24
CA THR A 264 13.87 -0.61 -11.40
C THR A 264 13.19 0.67 -10.97
N PHE A 265 13.96 1.75 -10.87
CA PHE A 265 13.41 3.10 -10.75
C PHE A 265 13.83 3.94 -11.95
N ASP A 266 12.86 4.61 -12.57
CA ASP A 266 13.09 5.56 -13.66
C ASP A 266 12.89 7.00 -13.12
N PRO A 267 13.98 7.74 -12.84
CA PRO A 267 13.93 9.05 -12.20
C PRO A 267 13.44 10.19 -13.10
N ARG A 268 12.86 9.91 -14.27
CA ARG A 268 12.46 10.94 -15.22
C ARG A 268 11.38 11.87 -14.66
N GLY A 269 11.81 13.02 -14.13
CA GLY A 269 10.94 14.19 -13.84
C GLY A 269 10.93 14.68 -12.39
N MET A 270 11.65 14.04 -11.46
CA MET A 270 11.70 14.46 -10.06
C MET A 270 13.16 14.69 -9.62
N ASN A 271 13.42 15.77 -8.88
CA ASN A 271 14.72 16.01 -8.23
C ASN A 271 14.90 15.03 -7.08
N LEU A 272 15.46 13.86 -7.40
CA LEU A 272 15.55 12.72 -6.50
C LEU A 272 17.02 12.45 -6.19
N ASN A 273 17.39 12.57 -4.92
CA ASN A 273 18.67 12.07 -4.45
C ASN A 273 18.54 10.56 -4.31
N LEU A 274 19.15 9.79 -5.21
CA LEU A 274 19.21 8.34 -5.09
C LEU A 274 20.18 8.00 -3.95
N LEU A 275 19.71 7.30 -2.92
CA LEU A 275 20.56 6.84 -1.82
C LEU A 275 20.54 5.32 -1.78
N ASP A 276 21.66 4.70 -2.16
CA ASP A 276 21.88 3.27 -2.02
C ASP A 276 22.12 2.92 -0.55
N ILE A 277 21.22 2.13 0.04
CA ILE A 277 21.34 1.57 1.41
C ILE A 277 21.30 0.04 1.42
N THR A 278 21.62 -0.59 0.29
CA THR A 278 21.48 -2.05 0.07
C THR A 278 22.30 -2.88 1.06
N ASP A 279 23.52 -2.44 1.40
CA ASP A 279 24.43 -3.17 2.31
C ASP A 279 23.91 -3.24 3.77
N ASN A 280 22.89 -2.45 4.11
CA ASN A 280 22.44 -2.25 5.48
C ASN A 280 21.13 -2.98 5.80
N LEU A 281 20.51 -3.65 4.82
CA LEU A 281 19.33 -4.48 5.04
C LEU A 281 19.62 -5.94 4.66
N PRO A 282 19.72 -6.87 5.62
CA PRO A 282 19.88 -8.28 5.30
C PRO A 282 18.63 -8.80 4.56
N ASN A 283 18.83 -9.65 3.56
CA ASN A 283 17.80 -10.31 2.75
C ASN A 283 16.94 -9.40 1.86
N THR A 284 17.41 -8.20 1.50
CA THR A 284 16.81 -7.45 0.38
C THR A 284 17.57 -7.75 -0.90
N GLU A 285 16.93 -8.43 -1.84
CA GLU A 285 17.40 -8.41 -3.24
C GLU A 285 17.13 -6.99 -3.78
N GLY A 286 18.14 -6.29 -4.31
CA GLY A 286 17.95 -5.05 -5.09
C GLY A 286 18.26 -3.73 -4.40
N MET A 287 18.57 -2.72 -5.24
CA MET A 287 18.92 -1.36 -4.84
C MET A 287 17.78 -0.68 -4.08
N ILE A 288 18.12 -0.14 -2.92
CA ILE A 288 17.22 0.66 -2.10
C ILE A 288 17.44 2.11 -2.45
N CYS A 289 16.37 2.85 -2.75
CA CYS A 289 16.44 4.23 -3.23
C CYS A 289 15.58 5.13 -2.35
N ALA A 290 16.17 5.88 -1.42
CA ALA A 290 15.43 6.86 -0.63
C ALA A 290 15.27 8.18 -1.38
N TYR A 291 14.05 8.50 -1.81
CA TYR A 291 13.73 9.83 -2.31
C TYR A 291 13.53 10.82 -1.18
N VAL A 292 13.82 12.08 -1.42
CA VAL A 292 13.62 13.15 -0.45
C VAL A 292 12.97 14.31 -1.18
N MET A 293 11.70 14.57 -0.87
CA MET A 293 11.06 15.82 -1.27
C MET A 293 11.07 16.76 -0.06
N GLN A 294 11.87 17.82 -0.14
CA GLN A 294 11.79 18.95 0.79
C GLN A 294 10.88 20.03 0.17
N PRO A 295 10.03 20.71 0.95
CA PRO A 295 9.37 21.92 0.49
C PRO A 295 10.43 22.92 0.02
N SER A 296 10.24 23.53 -1.14
CA SER A 296 11.03 24.70 -1.52
C SER A 296 10.80 25.79 -0.48
N LEU A 297 11.83 26.14 0.28
CA LEU A 297 11.84 27.34 1.13
C LEU A 297 11.87 28.55 0.20
N ASN A 298 10.70 29.05 -0.19
CA ASN A 298 10.53 30.39 -0.75
C ASN A 298 9.92 31.29 0.32
#